data_AF-A0A6J4SHL4-F1
#
_entry.id   AF-A0A6J4SHL4-F1
#
_cell.length_a   1.000
_cell.length_b   1.000
_cell.length_c   1.000
_cell.angle_alpha   90.00
_cell.angle_beta   90.00
_cell.angle_gamma   90.00
#
_symmetry.space_group_name_H-M   'P 1'
#
loop_
_entity.id
_entity.type
_entity.pdbx_description
1 polymer ?
#
loop_
_entity_poly.entity_id
_entity_poly.type
_entity_poly.pdbx_seq_one_letter_code
_entity_poly.pdbx_strand_id
1 'polypeptide(L)'
;MVIGAGWIGAEVAASAREKGLEVTIVEQGAVPLERVLGPRIGEVYADIHRDHGVELVTGAGLEAFQGAGRVERVRLTDGRTLDCDFVVVGIGVVPRTELAERAGVEVTRGVVVDEKLATSAPGIFAAGDVADHRHPVFGPLHLEHCANALNQGPAAARAMLGRGEPYDRVPYFYSDQYDVGMEYSGFAGGEDEVVLRGDPATREFVAFWLRDGRLAAGMNVNVWGVTEAIQALVRSQVSVDRGELADTSVSLEDIGTERPTAARPASSARQLLSQGAQFPKRFLRACFGKGEEAPVSAVARGEARILQLGGEKAGVYRDDEGELHAVSPVCTHMGCLGTGTGRAHVGLPLPRLALRPRRPGAQRSGQEGLRPQLVPETRRGAA
;
A
#
# COMPACT_ATOMS: atom_id res chain seq x y z
N MET A 1 1.89 -14.18 16.11
CA MET A 1 3.11 -14.37 15.29
C MET A 1 2.93 -13.69 13.94
N VAL A 2 3.94 -12.98 13.45
CA VAL A 2 3.97 -12.39 12.10
C VAL A 2 5.13 -12.99 11.32
N ILE A 3 4.88 -13.51 10.13
CA ILE A 3 5.90 -14.04 9.22
C ILE A 3 6.10 -13.04 8.08
N GLY A 4 7.32 -12.50 7.98
CA GLY A 4 7.70 -11.42 7.08
C GLY A 4 7.63 -10.05 7.75
N ALA A 5 8.72 -9.29 7.64
CA ALA A 5 8.91 -7.93 8.12
C ALA A 5 8.96 -6.91 6.96
N GLY A 6 8.16 -7.17 5.92
CA GLY A 6 7.79 -6.16 4.92
C GLY A 6 6.85 -5.11 5.50
N TRP A 7 6.45 -4.10 4.70
CA TRP A 7 5.57 -3.01 5.15
C TRP A 7 4.33 -3.50 5.88
N ILE A 8 3.62 -4.46 5.27
CA ILE A 8 2.38 -5.00 5.84
C ILE A 8 2.62 -5.78 7.13
N GLY A 9 3.67 -6.61 7.18
CA GLY A 9 4.01 -7.37 8.38
C GLY A 9 4.35 -6.44 9.54
N ALA A 10 5.11 -5.39 9.27
CA ALA A 10 5.50 -4.37 10.24
C ALA A 10 4.28 -3.57 10.75
N GLU A 11 3.38 -3.13 9.86
CA GLU A 11 2.15 -2.43 10.25
C GLU A 11 1.20 -3.31 11.08
N VAL A 12 1.08 -4.60 10.72
CA VAL A 12 0.30 -5.57 11.49
C VAL A 12 0.90 -5.78 12.87
N ALA A 13 2.22 -5.92 12.96
CA ALA A 13 2.92 -6.05 14.24
C ALA A 13 2.70 -4.83 15.13
N ALA A 14 2.82 -3.63 14.55
CA ALA A 14 2.56 -2.39 15.27
C ALA A 14 1.13 -2.32 15.81
N SER A 15 0.15 -2.57 14.94
CA SER A 15 -1.27 -2.60 15.29
C SER A 15 -1.60 -3.64 16.36
N ALA A 16 -0.94 -4.81 16.33
CA ALA A 16 -1.13 -5.86 17.32
C ALA A 16 -0.53 -5.48 18.69
N ARG A 17 0.65 -4.85 18.71
CA ARG A 17 1.26 -4.33 19.94
C ARG A 17 0.43 -3.23 20.59
N GLU A 18 -0.10 -2.29 19.81
CA GLU A 18 -1.00 -1.25 20.32
C GLU A 18 -2.30 -1.81 20.92
N LYS A 19 -2.73 -2.99 20.46
CA LYS A 19 -3.86 -3.73 21.03
C LYS A 19 -3.49 -4.56 22.27
N GLY A 20 -2.24 -4.51 22.72
CA GLY A 20 -1.75 -5.22 23.89
C GLY A 20 -1.42 -6.69 23.68
N LEU A 21 -1.25 -7.14 22.43
CA LEU A 21 -0.88 -8.52 22.13
C LEU A 21 0.64 -8.71 22.25
N GLU A 22 1.07 -9.92 22.60
CA GLU A 22 2.46 -10.36 22.42
C GLU A 22 2.73 -10.62 20.93
N VAL A 23 3.83 -10.07 20.42
CA VAL A 23 4.15 -10.14 19.00
C VAL A 23 5.60 -10.56 18.83
N THR A 24 5.78 -11.66 18.10
CA THR A 24 7.04 -12.08 17.51
C THR A 24 6.94 -11.90 15.99
N ILE A 25 7.92 -11.23 15.38
CA ILE A 25 8.09 -11.17 13.93
C ILE A 25 9.24 -12.09 13.55
N VAL A 26 9.03 -12.92 12.53
CA VAL A 26 10.06 -13.77 11.92
C VAL A 26 10.37 -13.21 10.53
N GLU A 27 11.65 -12.93 10.26
CA GLU A 27 12.14 -12.38 9.00
C GLU A 27 13.37 -13.15 8.50
N GLN A 28 13.41 -13.42 7.19
CA GLN A 28 14.53 -14.10 6.55
C GLN A 28 15.75 -13.18 6.42
N GLY A 29 15.52 -11.90 6.12
CA GLY A 29 16.54 -10.85 6.08
C GLY A 29 17.17 -10.59 7.46
N ALA A 30 18.27 -9.84 7.45
CA ALA A 30 18.98 -9.45 8.66
C ALA A 30 18.21 -8.41 9.47
N VAL A 31 17.45 -7.56 8.77
CA VAL A 31 16.62 -6.48 9.34
C VAL A 31 15.29 -6.36 8.61
N PRO A 32 14.24 -5.77 9.23
CA PRO A 32 13.01 -5.41 8.53
C PRO A 32 13.28 -4.54 7.31
N LEU A 33 12.47 -4.70 6.26
CA LEU A 33 12.50 -3.84 5.07
C LEU A 33 13.84 -3.77 4.32
N GLU A 34 14.77 -4.70 4.59
CA GLU A 34 16.13 -4.70 4.05
C GLU A 34 16.17 -4.57 2.53
N ARG A 35 15.31 -5.31 1.82
CA ARG A 35 15.24 -5.30 0.36
C ARG A 35 14.86 -3.95 -0.24
N VAL A 36 14.15 -3.11 0.51
CA VAL A 36 13.61 -1.82 0.04
C VAL A 36 14.48 -0.67 0.54
N LEU A 37 14.92 -0.73 1.79
CA LEU A 37 15.59 0.40 2.46
C LEU A 37 17.09 0.17 2.73
N GLY A 38 17.57 -1.06 2.55
CA GLY A 38 18.91 -1.48 2.91
C GLY A 38 19.09 -1.68 4.43
N PRO A 39 20.25 -2.20 4.85
CA PRO A 39 20.49 -2.62 6.23
C PRO A 39 20.47 -1.44 7.21
N ARG A 40 21.01 -0.29 6.82
CA ARG A 40 21.14 0.89 7.70
C ARG A 40 19.78 1.44 8.14
N ILE A 41 18.86 1.59 7.20
CA ILE A 41 17.52 2.09 7.50
C ILE A 41 16.65 0.97 8.09
N GLY A 42 16.82 -0.26 7.63
CA GLY A 42 16.13 -1.42 8.21
C GLY A 42 16.42 -1.57 9.71
N GLU A 43 17.64 -1.29 10.18
CA GLU A 43 17.95 -1.29 11.62
C GLU A 43 17.15 -0.25 12.40
N VAL A 44 16.90 0.94 11.84
CA VAL A 44 16.03 1.95 12.48
C VAL A 44 14.62 1.39 12.70
N TYR A 45 14.08 0.66 11.71
CA TYR A 45 12.78 -0.01 11.87
C TYR A 45 12.87 -1.21 12.82
N ALA A 46 13.98 -1.94 12.85
CA ALA A 46 14.18 -2.99 13.84
C ALA A 46 14.10 -2.43 15.27
N ASP A 47 14.78 -1.31 15.53
CA ASP A 47 14.78 -0.64 16.82
C ASP A 47 13.40 -0.09 17.18
N ILE A 48 12.68 0.50 16.22
CA ILE A 48 11.27 0.93 16.42
C ILE A 48 10.41 -0.23 16.93
N HIS A 49 10.52 -1.43 16.33
CA HIS A 49 9.74 -2.60 16.74
C HIS A 49 10.20 -3.14 18.11
N ARG A 50 11.50 -3.24 18.34
CA ARG A 50 12.06 -3.70 19.64
C ARG A 50 11.66 -2.77 20.78
N ASP A 51 11.71 -1.47 20.58
CA ASP A 51 11.32 -0.46 21.56
C ASP A 51 9.84 -0.60 21.99
N HIS A 52 8.99 -1.11 21.08
CA HIS A 52 7.59 -1.42 21.37
C HIS A 52 7.37 -2.85 21.92
N GLY A 53 8.44 -3.56 22.23
CA GLY A 53 8.41 -4.90 22.83
C GLY A 53 8.04 -6.02 21.85
N VAL A 54 8.30 -5.82 20.56
CA VAL A 54 8.25 -6.90 19.56
C VAL A 54 9.50 -7.76 19.71
N GLU A 55 9.32 -9.08 19.76
CA GLU A 55 10.43 -10.01 19.58
C GLU A 55 10.76 -10.14 18.08
N LEU A 56 11.94 -9.67 17.67
CA LEU A 56 12.40 -9.81 16.29
C LEU A 56 13.32 -11.03 16.14
N VAL A 57 12.87 -11.98 15.32
CA VAL A 57 13.62 -13.17 14.93
C VAL A 57 14.06 -13.02 13.47
N THR A 58 15.27 -12.48 13.26
CA THR A 58 15.84 -12.24 11.94
C THR A 58 16.78 -13.37 11.50
N GLY A 59 17.11 -13.41 10.20
CA GLY A 59 17.99 -14.43 9.61
C GLY A 59 17.38 -15.83 9.55
N ALA A 60 16.07 -15.98 9.76
CA ALA A 60 15.39 -17.27 9.80
C ALA A 60 14.07 -17.24 9.04
N GLY A 61 13.81 -18.28 8.26
CA GLY A 61 12.55 -18.46 7.56
C GLY A 61 11.57 -19.34 8.35
N LEU A 62 10.31 -19.29 7.96
CA LEU A 62 9.32 -20.29 8.34
C LEU A 62 9.59 -21.59 7.57
N GLU A 63 9.68 -22.72 8.28
CA GLU A 63 9.76 -24.06 7.68
C GLU A 63 8.40 -24.76 7.70
N ALA A 64 7.69 -24.74 8.83
CA ALA A 64 6.40 -25.42 8.97
C ALA A 64 5.51 -24.82 10.06
N PHE A 65 4.20 -24.93 9.86
CA PHE A 65 3.21 -24.75 10.93
C PHE A 65 2.96 -26.09 11.63
N GLN A 66 2.78 -26.09 12.94
CA GLN A 66 2.45 -27.30 13.69
C GLN A 66 1.26 -27.06 14.64
N GLY A 67 0.47 -28.11 14.86
CA GLY A 67 -0.65 -28.13 15.79
C GLY A 67 -1.75 -29.11 15.36
N ALA A 68 -2.72 -29.36 16.23
CA ALA A 68 -3.83 -30.29 15.99
C ALA A 68 -5.11 -29.53 15.56
N GLY A 69 -5.33 -29.39 14.25
CA GLY A 69 -6.51 -28.72 13.69
C GLY A 69 -6.51 -27.19 13.77
N ARG A 70 -5.54 -26.60 14.49
CA ARG A 70 -5.18 -25.18 14.47
C ARG A 70 -3.68 -25.03 14.67
N VAL A 71 -3.13 -23.84 14.38
CA VAL A 71 -1.73 -23.54 14.70
C VAL A 71 -1.55 -23.45 16.22
N GLU A 72 -0.46 -24.04 16.70
CA GLU A 72 -0.01 -23.95 18.09
C GLU A 72 1.44 -23.48 18.17
N ARG A 73 2.21 -23.68 17.09
CA ARG A 73 3.61 -23.27 16.97
C ARG A 73 4.07 -23.21 15.51
N VAL A 74 5.17 -22.53 15.30
CA VAL A 74 5.91 -22.50 14.03
C VAL A 74 7.29 -23.10 14.22
N ARG A 75 7.75 -23.88 13.24
CA ARG A 75 9.13 -24.35 13.13
C ARG A 75 9.86 -23.49 12.11
N LEU A 76 11.05 -23.03 12.49
CA LEU A 76 11.91 -22.19 11.66
C LEU A 76 12.96 -23.00 10.93
N THR A 77 13.51 -22.44 9.85
CA THR A 77 14.53 -23.09 9.00
C THR A 77 15.86 -23.37 9.71
N ASP A 78 16.11 -22.71 10.84
CA ASP A 78 17.29 -22.93 11.69
C ASP A 78 17.06 -23.94 12.82
N GLY A 79 15.89 -24.59 12.84
CA GLY A 79 15.51 -25.61 13.81
C GLY A 79 14.83 -25.08 15.06
N ARG A 80 14.75 -23.76 15.27
CA ARG A 80 13.97 -23.19 16.38
C ARG A 80 12.47 -23.48 16.21
N THR A 81 11.76 -23.55 17.33
CA THR A 81 10.31 -23.71 17.38
C THR A 81 9.74 -22.66 18.31
N LEU A 82 8.75 -21.91 17.85
CA LEU A 82 8.14 -20.80 18.58
C LEU A 82 6.63 -21.06 18.72
N ASP A 83 6.13 -21.04 19.95
CA ASP A 83 4.69 -21.22 20.20
C ASP A 83 3.91 -19.95 19.78
N CYS A 84 2.69 -20.14 19.29
CA CYS A 84 1.81 -19.05 18.91
C CYS A 84 0.34 -19.48 18.77
N ASP A 85 -0.59 -18.60 19.16
CA ASP A 85 -2.03 -18.87 19.04
C ASP A 85 -2.60 -18.58 17.64
N PHE A 86 -1.98 -17.65 16.91
CA PHE A 86 -2.32 -17.31 15.54
C PHE A 86 -1.10 -16.76 14.78
N VAL A 87 -1.17 -16.87 13.45
CA VAL A 87 -0.12 -16.40 12.56
C VAL A 87 -0.71 -15.48 11.49
N VAL A 88 -0.03 -14.36 11.23
CA VAL A 88 -0.24 -13.53 10.05
C VAL A 88 0.96 -13.72 9.12
N VAL A 89 0.70 -14.02 7.85
CA VAL A 89 1.74 -14.24 6.84
C VAL A 89 1.71 -13.06 5.87
N GLY A 90 2.79 -12.28 5.85
CA GLY A 90 2.98 -11.11 4.98
C GLY A 90 4.33 -11.19 4.27
N ILE A 91 4.45 -12.08 3.30
CA ILE A 91 5.71 -12.41 2.61
C ILE A 91 5.76 -11.88 1.16
N GLY A 92 4.96 -10.86 0.86
CA GLY A 92 4.77 -10.32 -0.47
C GLY A 92 3.49 -10.79 -1.14
N VAL A 93 3.27 -10.34 -2.37
CA VAL A 93 2.10 -10.67 -3.18
C VAL A 93 2.54 -11.21 -4.54
N VAL A 94 1.61 -11.90 -5.21
CA VAL A 94 1.78 -12.36 -6.58
C VAL A 94 0.66 -11.75 -7.41
N PRO A 95 0.97 -11.02 -8.49
CA PRO A 95 -0.05 -10.43 -9.34
C PRO A 95 -0.86 -11.53 -10.04
N ARG A 96 -2.17 -11.27 -10.21
CA ARG A 96 -3.09 -12.21 -10.87
C ARG A 96 -3.02 -12.00 -12.38
N THR A 97 -2.11 -12.71 -13.04
CA THR A 97 -1.79 -12.55 -14.47
C THR A 97 -2.48 -13.57 -15.37
N GLU A 98 -3.21 -14.54 -14.80
CA GLU A 98 -3.68 -15.72 -15.53
C GLU A 98 -4.62 -15.38 -16.69
N LEU A 99 -5.40 -14.30 -16.56
CA LEU A 99 -6.26 -13.82 -17.64
C LEU A 99 -5.45 -13.29 -18.83
N ALA A 100 -4.40 -12.52 -18.55
CA ALA A 100 -3.54 -11.94 -19.57
C ALA A 100 -2.74 -13.02 -20.32
N GLU A 101 -2.20 -13.98 -19.57
CA GLU A 101 -1.48 -15.14 -20.14
C GLU A 101 -2.37 -15.93 -21.10
N ARG A 102 -3.61 -16.25 -20.68
CA ARG A 102 -4.58 -16.95 -21.55
C ARG A 102 -4.98 -16.13 -22.77
N ALA A 103 -4.96 -14.80 -22.66
CA ALA A 103 -5.25 -13.89 -23.77
C ALA A 103 -4.05 -13.71 -24.73
N GLY A 104 -2.90 -14.32 -24.44
CA GLY A 104 -1.66 -14.16 -25.22
C GLY A 104 -1.01 -12.79 -25.03
N VAL A 105 -1.36 -12.07 -23.96
CA VAL A 105 -0.72 -10.82 -23.56
C VAL A 105 0.61 -11.13 -22.88
N GLU A 106 1.62 -10.29 -23.13
CA GLU A 106 2.95 -10.47 -22.55
C GLU A 106 2.93 -10.27 -21.02
N VAL A 107 3.53 -11.21 -20.30
CA VAL A 107 3.62 -11.22 -18.84
C VAL A 107 5.05 -11.53 -18.41
N THR A 108 5.54 -10.78 -17.43
CA THR A 108 6.87 -10.94 -16.81
C THR A 108 6.71 -11.06 -15.29
N ARG A 109 6.92 -9.96 -14.56
CA ARG A 109 6.62 -9.83 -13.13
C ARG A 109 5.16 -9.47 -12.89
N GLY A 110 4.50 -8.98 -13.93
CA GLY A 110 3.09 -8.63 -14.04
C GLY A 110 2.74 -8.53 -15.54
N VAL A 111 1.58 -8.00 -15.87
CA VAL A 111 1.18 -7.71 -17.26
C VAL A 111 2.05 -6.59 -17.80
N VAL A 112 2.84 -6.88 -18.83
CA VAL A 112 3.77 -5.92 -19.44
C VAL A 112 2.97 -4.82 -20.13
N VAL A 113 3.28 -3.58 -19.76
CA VAL A 113 2.70 -2.41 -20.42
C VAL A 113 3.74 -1.37 -20.79
N ASP A 114 3.48 -0.66 -21.87
CA ASP A 114 4.28 0.47 -22.31
C ASP A 114 4.14 1.70 -21.38
N GLU A 115 4.77 2.81 -21.75
CA GLU A 115 4.72 4.04 -20.96
C GLU A 115 3.31 4.64 -20.89
N LYS A 116 2.37 4.23 -21.76
CA LYS A 116 0.97 4.68 -21.77
C LYS A 116 0.01 3.63 -21.21
N LEU A 117 0.55 2.59 -20.57
CA LEU A 117 -0.19 1.49 -19.95
C LEU A 117 -0.89 0.55 -20.95
N ALA A 118 -0.51 0.59 -22.23
CA ALA A 118 -0.99 -0.34 -23.24
C ALA A 118 -0.21 -1.65 -23.20
N THR A 119 -0.91 -2.77 -23.37
CA THR A 119 -0.30 -4.10 -23.42
C THR A 119 0.20 -4.43 -24.83
N SER A 120 0.81 -5.61 -25.02
CA SER A 120 1.17 -6.12 -26.34
C SER A 120 -0.04 -6.42 -27.25
N ALA A 121 -1.24 -6.55 -26.69
CA ALA A 121 -2.47 -6.76 -27.46
C ALA A 121 -3.19 -5.44 -27.75
N PRO A 122 -3.53 -5.14 -29.02
CA PRO A 122 -4.22 -3.90 -29.39
C PRO A 122 -5.55 -3.71 -28.64
N GLY A 123 -5.74 -2.53 -28.05
CA GLY A 123 -6.96 -2.18 -27.32
C GLY A 123 -7.05 -2.74 -25.91
N ILE A 124 -6.05 -3.49 -25.44
CA ILE A 124 -5.97 -4.03 -24.08
C ILE A 124 -4.93 -3.23 -23.28
N PHE A 125 -5.31 -2.87 -22.05
CA PHE A 125 -4.51 -2.06 -21.13
C PHE A 125 -4.49 -2.71 -19.74
N ALA A 126 -3.46 -2.43 -18.95
CA ALA A 126 -3.38 -2.87 -17.56
C ALA A 126 -2.93 -1.72 -16.66
N ALA A 127 -3.41 -1.70 -15.42
CA ALA A 127 -3.14 -0.64 -14.45
C ALA A 127 -3.21 -1.16 -13.02
N GLY A 128 -2.51 -0.49 -12.11
CA GLY A 128 -2.39 -0.88 -10.71
C GLY A 128 -1.38 -2.00 -10.49
N ASP A 129 -1.57 -2.76 -9.42
CA ASP A 129 -0.61 -3.78 -8.94
C ASP A 129 -0.32 -4.88 -9.96
N VAL A 130 -1.17 -5.09 -10.96
CA VAL A 130 -0.95 -6.11 -11.99
C VAL A 130 0.00 -5.65 -13.10
N ALA A 131 0.28 -4.35 -13.21
CA ALA A 131 1.03 -3.78 -14.34
C ALA A 131 2.55 -3.79 -14.09
N ASP A 132 3.31 -4.43 -14.98
CA ASP A 132 4.76 -4.25 -15.11
C ASP A 132 5.01 -3.13 -16.14
N HIS A 133 5.07 -1.91 -15.65
CA HIS A 133 5.03 -0.69 -16.43
C HIS A 133 6.42 -0.19 -16.82
N ARG A 134 6.62 0.18 -18.08
CA ARG A 134 7.83 0.85 -18.55
C ARG A 134 7.82 2.34 -18.21
N HIS A 135 8.36 2.71 -17.05
CA HIS A 135 8.47 4.09 -16.61
C HIS A 135 9.55 4.86 -17.38
N PRO A 136 9.29 6.08 -17.88
CA PRO A 136 10.26 6.84 -18.69
C PRO A 136 11.60 7.09 -18.02
N VAL A 137 11.62 7.28 -16.69
CA VAL A 137 12.84 7.57 -15.91
C VAL A 137 13.48 6.31 -15.32
N PHE A 138 12.67 5.34 -14.86
CA PHE A 138 13.16 4.22 -14.06
C PHE A 138 13.23 2.90 -14.85
N GLY A 139 12.74 2.90 -16.10
CA GLY A 139 12.59 1.69 -16.88
C GLY A 139 11.45 0.80 -16.34
N PRO A 140 11.55 -0.53 -16.50
CA PRO A 140 10.50 -1.47 -16.07
C PRO A 140 10.28 -1.47 -14.55
N LEU A 141 9.08 -1.08 -14.11
CA LEU A 141 8.64 -1.02 -12.72
C LEU A 141 7.37 -1.84 -12.50
N HIS A 142 7.41 -2.70 -11.48
CA HIS A 142 6.23 -3.35 -10.93
C HIS A 142 5.98 -2.76 -9.53
N LEU A 143 4.82 -2.11 -9.34
CA LEU A 143 4.54 -1.29 -8.15
C LEU A 143 3.20 -1.64 -7.51
N GLU A 144 3.25 -1.94 -6.23
CA GLU A 144 2.12 -2.40 -5.41
C GLU A 144 1.70 -1.30 -4.41
N HIS A 145 1.36 -0.12 -4.95
CA HIS A 145 1.09 1.07 -4.16
C HIS A 145 -0.26 1.69 -4.51
N CYS A 146 -1.00 2.12 -3.48
CA CYS A 146 -2.34 2.70 -3.67
C CYS A 146 -2.31 3.94 -4.57
N ALA A 147 -1.27 4.77 -4.48
CA ALA A 147 -1.09 5.93 -5.35
C ALA A 147 -0.88 5.51 -6.81
N ASN A 148 -0.19 4.39 -7.06
CA ASN A 148 -0.01 3.86 -8.41
C ASN A 148 -1.36 3.42 -8.99
N ALA A 149 -2.11 2.57 -8.28
CA ALA A 149 -3.43 2.11 -8.71
C ALA A 149 -4.42 3.28 -8.94
N LEU A 150 -4.43 4.27 -8.04
CA LEU A 150 -5.28 5.46 -8.14
C LEU A 150 -5.00 6.28 -9.41
N ASN A 151 -3.73 6.40 -9.80
CA ASN A 151 -3.30 7.29 -10.88
C ASN A 151 -3.19 6.59 -12.24
N GLN A 152 -2.84 5.30 -12.27
CA GLN A 152 -2.74 4.53 -13.51
C GLN A 152 -4.11 4.26 -14.14
N GLY A 153 -5.16 4.03 -13.35
CA GLY A 153 -6.51 3.81 -13.90
C GLY A 153 -7.00 4.95 -14.81
N PRO A 154 -7.01 6.22 -14.33
CA PRO A 154 -7.32 7.37 -15.18
C PRO A 154 -6.36 7.56 -16.36
N ALA A 155 -5.08 7.18 -16.23
CA ALA A 155 -4.11 7.28 -17.33
C ALA A 155 -4.41 6.27 -18.44
N ALA A 156 -4.66 5.00 -18.09
CA ALA A 156 -5.07 3.97 -19.03
C ALA A 156 -6.37 4.35 -19.75
N ALA A 157 -7.36 4.90 -19.04
CA ALA A 157 -8.60 5.39 -19.65
C ALA A 157 -8.35 6.51 -20.69
N ARG A 158 -7.44 7.45 -20.41
CA ARG A 158 -7.05 8.48 -21.39
C ARG A 158 -6.37 7.86 -22.61
N ALA A 159 -5.53 6.85 -22.40
CA ALA A 159 -4.87 6.11 -23.48
C ALA A 159 -5.88 5.37 -24.38
N MET A 160 -6.87 4.68 -23.79
CA MET A 160 -7.99 4.06 -24.51
C MET A 160 -8.76 5.05 -25.41
N LEU A 161 -8.87 6.31 -24.98
CA LEU A 161 -9.58 7.37 -25.72
C LEU A 161 -8.69 8.10 -26.75
N GLY A 162 -7.48 7.60 -27.03
CA GLY A 162 -6.53 8.22 -27.95
C GLY A 162 -5.89 9.51 -27.41
N ARG A 163 -5.95 9.73 -26.09
CA ARG A 163 -5.37 10.89 -25.39
C ARG A 163 -4.26 10.46 -24.42
N GLY A 164 -3.58 9.37 -24.74
CA GLY A 164 -2.55 8.76 -23.89
C GLY A 164 -1.26 9.57 -23.91
N GLU A 165 -0.83 9.98 -22.73
CA GLU A 165 0.49 10.54 -22.43
C GLU A 165 1.30 9.52 -21.63
N PRO A 166 2.63 9.55 -21.71
CA PRO A 166 3.47 8.74 -20.84
C PRO A 166 3.09 8.93 -19.36
N TYR A 167 2.93 7.82 -18.64
CA TYR A 167 2.77 7.82 -17.20
C TYR A 167 4.16 7.95 -16.56
N ASP A 168 4.49 9.16 -16.12
CA ASP A 168 5.82 9.56 -15.64
C ASP A 168 5.83 9.98 -14.15
N ARG A 169 4.77 9.60 -13.43
CA ARG A 169 4.63 9.93 -12.01
C ARG A 169 5.68 9.19 -11.20
N VAL A 170 6.43 9.95 -10.40
CA VAL A 170 7.35 9.39 -9.40
C VAL A 170 6.59 8.40 -8.50
N PRO A 171 7.07 7.16 -8.37
CA PRO A 171 6.47 6.19 -7.45
C PRO A 171 6.42 6.76 -6.04
N TYR A 172 5.30 6.54 -5.37
CA TYR A 172 5.07 7.08 -4.03
C TYR A 172 4.22 6.12 -3.20
N PHE A 173 4.60 5.98 -1.93
CA PHE A 173 3.79 5.34 -0.90
C PHE A 173 4.13 5.92 0.47
N TYR A 174 3.33 5.54 1.46
CA TYR A 174 3.54 5.88 2.86
C TYR A 174 3.31 4.64 3.72
N SER A 175 3.82 4.66 4.95
CA SER A 175 3.57 3.66 5.97
C SER A 175 3.44 4.34 7.32
N ASP A 176 2.56 3.82 8.16
CA ASP A 176 2.37 4.29 9.53
C ASP A 176 2.62 3.11 10.48
N GLN A 177 3.61 3.26 11.37
CA GLN A 177 3.97 2.25 12.36
C GLN A 177 4.15 2.95 13.71
N TYR A 178 3.20 2.77 14.63
CA TYR A 178 3.18 3.49 15.92
C TYR A 178 3.11 5.01 15.72
N ASP A 179 4.02 5.76 16.35
CA ASP A 179 4.23 7.19 16.21
C ASP A 179 5.19 7.55 15.05
N VAL A 180 5.55 6.58 14.21
CA VAL A 180 6.45 6.76 13.07
C VAL A 180 5.65 6.76 11.79
N GLY A 181 5.46 7.95 11.23
CA GLY A 181 4.91 8.15 9.89
C GLY A 181 6.04 8.36 8.89
N MET A 182 5.95 7.67 7.75
CA MET A 182 6.94 7.78 6.68
C MET A 182 6.29 7.96 5.32
N GLU A 183 6.95 8.73 4.46
CA GLU A 183 6.61 8.83 3.05
C GLU A 183 7.85 8.53 2.21
N TYR A 184 7.66 7.78 1.12
CA TYR A 184 8.72 7.37 0.21
C TYR A 184 8.39 7.83 -1.20
N SER A 185 9.35 8.46 -1.88
CA SER A 185 9.23 8.95 -3.24
C SER A 185 10.40 8.49 -4.10
N GLY A 186 10.14 7.83 -5.22
CA GLY A 186 11.16 7.35 -6.17
C GLY A 186 11.28 5.84 -6.16
N PHE A 187 12.40 5.33 -6.67
CA PHE A 187 12.66 3.90 -6.72
C PHE A 187 14.17 3.62 -6.61
N ALA A 188 14.60 3.23 -5.41
CA ALA A 188 16.00 2.87 -5.14
C ALA A 188 16.30 1.39 -5.46
N GLY A 189 17.57 1.11 -5.72
CA GLY A 189 18.16 -0.22 -5.85
C GLY A 189 19.14 -0.50 -4.71
N GLY A 190 19.54 -1.76 -4.54
CA GLY A 190 20.36 -2.21 -3.40
C GLY A 190 21.78 -1.64 -3.33
N GLU A 191 22.32 -1.16 -4.45
CA GLU A 191 23.67 -0.57 -4.54
C GLU A 191 23.68 0.96 -4.39
N ASP A 192 22.51 1.59 -4.22
CA ASP A 192 22.41 3.04 -4.14
C ASP A 192 22.99 3.57 -2.82
N GLU A 193 23.73 4.67 -2.90
CA GLU A 193 24.35 5.29 -1.74
C GLU A 193 23.29 6.00 -0.87
N VAL A 194 23.30 5.72 0.43
CA VAL A 194 22.34 6.33 1.38
C VAL A 194 22.93 7.55 2.09
N VAL A 195 22.33 8.70 1.86
CA VAL A 195 22.63 9.97 2.55
C VAL A 195 21.50 10.31 3.52
N LEU A 196 21.84 10.66 4.76
CA LEU A 196 20.85 11.04 5.77
C LEU A 196 20.92 12.54 6.06
N ARG A 197 19.75 13.12 6.31
CA ARG A 197 19.54 14.50 6.71
C ARG A 197 18.65 14.51 7.95
N GLY A 198 19.13 15.06 9.06
CA GLY A 198 18.48 14.93 10.37
C GLY A 198 19.04 13.75 11.17
N ASP A 199 18.29 13.30 12.18
CA ASP A 199 18.78 12.32 13.15
C ASP A 199 17.89 11.06 13.20
N PRO A 200 18.40 9.89 12.76
CA PRO A 200 17.70 8.62 12.89
C PRO A 200 17.38 8.23 14.33
N ALA A 201 18.19 8.65 15.32
CA ALA A 201 17.97 8.31 16.71
C ALA A 201 16.72 8.99 17.28
N THR A 202 16.36 10.18 16.78
CA THR A 202 15.11 10.87 17.13
C THR A 202 13.94 10.47 16.22
N ARG A 203 14.17 9.60 15.23
CA ARG A 203 13.21 9.20 14.20
C ARG A 203 12.64 10.39 13.41
N GLU A 204 13.40 11.47 13.31
CA GLU A 204 13.09 12.66 12.52
C GLU A 204 14.22 12.92 11.51
N PHE A 205 14.09 12.34 10.33
CA PHE A 205 15.13 12.42 9.30
C PHE A 205 14.56 12.22 7.89
N VAL A 206 15.39 12.54 6.90
CA VAL A 206 15.18 12.18 5.50
C VAL A 206 16.34 11.32 5.05
N ALA A 207 16.04 10.16 4.46
CA ALA A 207 17.00 9.32 3.77
C ALA A 207 16.91 9.54 2.27
N PHE A 208 18.05 9.67 1.61
CA PHE A 208 18.19 9.85 0.18
C PHE A 208 19.00 8.69 -0.39
N TRP A 209 18.52 8.07 -1.47
CA TRP A 209 19.26 7.06 -2.23
C TRP A 209 19.80 7.70 -3.51
N LEU A 210 21.12 7.72 -3.63
CA LEU A 210 21.85 8.28 -4.76
C LEU A 210 22.37 7.18 -5.68
N ARG A 211 22.17 7.40 -6.98
CA ARG A 211 22.73 6.59 -8.06
C ARG A 211 23.46 7.50 -9.03
N ASP A 212 24.76 7.28 -9.20
CA ASP A 212 25.61 8.08 -10.11
C ASP A 212 25.49 9.60 -9.86
N GLY A 213 25.43 10.00 -8.58
CA GLY A 213 25.29 11.39 -8.16
C GLY A 213 23.90 12.01 -8.37
N ARG A 214 22.90 11.22 -8.80
CA ARG A 214 21.51 11.65 -9.01
C ARG A 214 20.59 11.00 -7.98
N LEU A 215 19.49 11.67 -7.66
CA LEU A 215 18.53 11.15 -6.68
C LEU A 215 17.63 10.07 -7.31
N ALA A 216 17.77 8.83 -6.84
CA ALA A 216 16.92 7.70 -7.23
C ALA A 216 15.63 7.64 -6.39
N ALA A 217 15.74 7.91 -5.09
CA ALA A 217 14.61 8.01 -4.18
C ALA A 217 14.91 8.87 -2.94
N GLY A 218 13.87 9.32 -2.26
CA GLY A 218 13.94 9.93 -0.94
C GLY A 218 12.80 9.46 -0.04
N MET A 219 13.09 9.38 1.25
CA MET A 219 12.16 8.91 2.28
C MET A 219 12.22 9.82 3.49
N ASN A 220 11.13 10.50 3.81
CA ASN A 220 11.01 11.31 5.01
C ASN A 220 10.32 10.51 6.12
N VAL A 221 10.89 10.55 7.33
CA VAL A 221 10.36 9.91 8.54
C VAL A 221 10.09 11.01 9.55
N ASN A 222 8.82 11.19 9.92
CA ASN A 222 8.30 12.27 10.77
C ASN A 222 8.70 13.70 10.37
N VAL A 223 9.24 13.89 9.17
CA VAL A 223 9.51 15.19 8.54
C VAL A 223 8.44 15.42 7.48
N TRP A 224 7.68 16.51 7.60
CA TRP A 224 6.51 16.76 6.75
C TRP A 224 6.72 17.92 5.78
N GLY A 225 5.99 17.92 4.67
CA GLY A 225 6.01 19.01 3.68
C GLY A 225 7.19 19.01 2.73
N VAL A 226 8.02 17.95 2.75
CA VAL A 226 9.23 17.83 1.90
C VAL A 226 9.00 16.98 0.64
N THR A 227 7.89 16.24 0.56
CA THR A 227 7.60 15.25 -0.48
C THR A 227 7.67 15.83 -1.89
N GLU A 228 7.12 17.02 -2.15
CA GLU A 228 7.17 17.65 -3.47
C GLU A 228 8.59 18.07 -3.86
N ALA A 229 9.39 18.56 -2.92
CA ALA A 229 10.79 18.91 -3.18
C ALA A 229 11.61 17.66 -3.50
N ILE A 230 11.41 16.57 -2.76
CA ILE A 230 12.03 15.27 -3.04
C ILE A 230 11.64 14.77 -4.43
N GLN A 231 10.34 14.77 -4.75
CA GLN A 231 9.87 14.34 -6.07
C GLN A 231 10.39 15.25 -7.19
N ALA A 232 10.55 16.55 -6.96
CA ALA A 232 11.15 17.46 -7.93
C ALA A 232 12.61 17.11 -8.23
N LEU A 233 13.41 16.81 -7.20
CA LEU A 233 14.79 16.34 -7.34
C LEU A 233 14.87 14.98 -8.06
N VAL A 234 14.00 14.04 -7.70
CA VAL A 234 13.90 12.75 -8.39
C VAL A 234 13.51 12.93 -9.86
N ARG A 235 12.54 13.80 -10.18
CA ARG A 235 12.14 14.04 -11.59
C ARG A 235 13.22 14.74 -12.40
N SER A 236 13.90 15.71 -11.82
CA SER A 236 14.90 16.52 -12.53
C SER A 236 16.13 15.72 -12.91
N GLN A 237 16.39 14.63 -12.16
CA GLN A 237 17.57 13.78 -12.33
C GLN A 237 18.87 14.59 -12.29
N VAL A 238 18.91 15.80 -11.72
CA VAL A 238 20.14 16.61 -11.67
C VAL A 238 21.18 15.92 -10.80
N SER A 239 22.46 16.17 -11.10
CA SER A 239 23.52 15.78 -10.18
C SER A 239 23.42 16.64 -8.92
N VAL A 240 23.47 16.01 -7.76
CA VAL A 240 23.33 16.67 -6.45
C VAL A 240 24.58 16.45 -5.61
N ASP A 241 24.95 17.47 -4.83
CA ASP A 241 26.04 17.35 -3.87
C ASP A 241 25.55 16.63 -2.61
N ARG A 242 26.33 15.64 -2.15
CA ARG A 242 26.01 14.86 -0.96
C ARG A 242 25.99 15.72 0.31
N GLY A 243 26.88 16.69 0.41
CA GLY A 243 26.95 17.62 1.55
C GLY A 243 25.69 18.48 1.62
N GLU A 244 25.26 19.04 0.50
CA GLU A 244 24.02 19.84 0.43
C GLU A 244 22.77 19.04 0.82
N LEU A 245 22.66 17.76 0.42
CA LEU A 245 21.56 16.89 0.84
C LEU A 245 21.52 16.67 2.36
N ALA A 246 22.68 16.39 2.95
CA ALA A 246 22.80 16.11 4.39
C ALA A 246 22.62 17.36 5.26
N ASP A 247 22.96 18.55 4.74
CA ASP A 247 22.94 19.81 5.49
C ASP A 247 21.53 20.35 5.72
N THR A 248 21.03 20.23 6.95
CA THR A 248 19.70 20.69 7.37
C THR A 248 19.46 22.20 7.18
N SER A 249 20.51 23.01 6.99
CA SER A 249 20.41 24.45 6.74
C SER A 249 20.12 24.82 5.28
N VAL A 250 20.37 23.91 4.33
CA VAL A 250 20.09 24.11 2.90
C VAL A 250 18.66 23.69 2.59
N SER A 251 17.86 24.54 1.92
CA SER A 251 16.52 24.14 1.49
C SER A 251 16.59 23.07 0.41
N LEU A 252 15.76 22.03 0.50
CA LEU A 252 15.70 20.99 -0.54
C LEU A 252 15.31 21.55 -1.92
N GLU A 253 14.59 22.67 -1.94
CA GLU A 253 14.18 23.37 -3.17
C GLU A 253 15.35 24.06 -3.89
N ASP A 254 16.42 24.38 -3.16
CA ASP A 254 17.60 25.06 -3.70
C ASP A 254 18.65 24.07 -4.23
N ILE A 255 18.57 22.80 -3.84
CA ILE A 255 19.54 21.76 -4.21
C ILE A 255 19.49 21.50 -5.72
N GLY A 256 20.66 21.47 -6.38
CA GLY A 256 20.76 21.21 -7.81
C GLY A 256 20.22 22.33 -8.70
N THR A 257 19.87 23.48 -8.13
CA THR A 257 19.65 24.72 -8.89
C THR A 257 21.00 25.41 -9.10
N GLU A 258 21.32 25.84 -10.33
CA GLU A 258 22.41 26.80 -10.52
C GLU A 258 22.06 28.04 -9.69
N ARG A 259 22.84 28.37 -8.65
CA ARG A 259 22.58 29.55 -7.80
C ARG A 259 22.44 30.79 -8.70
N PRO A 260 21.24 31.40 -8.81
CA PRO A 260 21.10 32.64 -9.54
C PRO A 260 21.77 33.74 -8.73
N THR A 261 22.70 34.48 -9.34
CA THR A 261 23.05 35.81 -8.86
C THR A 261 21.81 36.70 -8.99
N ALA A 262 21.24 37.10 -7.84
CA ALA A 262 20.20 38.09 -7.63
C ALA A 262 18.72 37.70 -7.93
N ALA A 263 17.85 38.39 -7.17
CA ALA A 263 16.49 38.03 -6.78
C ALA A 263 15.47 37.77 -7.92
N ARG A 264 14.60 36.78 -7.72
CA ARG A 264 13.41 36.53 -8.56
C ARG A 264 12.13 37.12 -7.97
N PRO A 265 11.22 37.67 -8.80
CA PRO A 265 9.97 38.26 -8.36
C PRO A 265 8.87 37.21 -8.13
N ALA A 266 7.95 37.55 -7.24
CA ALA A 266 6.81 36.75 -6.78
C ALA A 266 5.79 36.48 -7.90
N SER A 267 5.79 35.28 -8.47
CA SER A 267 4.67 34.81 -9.30
C SER A 267 4.34 33.31 -9.18
N SER A 268 5.15 32.52 -8.46
CA SER A 268 4.94 31.08 -8.27
C SER A 268 3.86 30.72 -7.22
N ALA A 269 3.49 31.65 -6.34
CA ALA A 269 2.61 31.37 -5.19
C ALA A 269 1.16 31.00 -5.57
N ARG A 270 0.67 31.35 -6.77
CA ARG A 270 -0.72 31.07 -7.16
C ARG A 270 -0.96 29.68 -7.75
N GLN A 271 0.08 29.02 -8.27
CA GLN A 271 -0.07 27.70 -8.90
C GLN A 271 0.05 26.55 -7.88
N LEU A 272 0.86 26.73 -6.82
CA LEU A 272 1.06 25.77 -5.72
C LEU A 272 -0.22 25.47 -4.90
N LEU A 273 -1.14 26.43 -4.79
CA LEU A 273 -2.37 26.24 -4.01
C LEU A 273 -3.41 25.31 -4.68
N SER A 274 -3.24 24.98 -5.97
CA SER A 274 -4.28 24.30 -6.75
C SER A 274 -4.15 22.77 -6.83
N GLN A 275 -2.96 22.20 -6.58
CA GLN A 275 -2.71 20.76 -6.75
C GLN A 275 -2.72 19.96 -5.43
N GLY A 276 -2.23 20.53 -4.32
CA GLY A 276 -2.31 19.88 -2.99
C GLY A 276 -3.69 19.93 -2.34
N ALA A 277 -4.53 20.89 -2.71
CA ALA A 277 -5.85 21.09 -2.09
C ALA A 277 -6.92 20.05 -2.50
N GLN A 278 -6.66 19.26 -3.56
CA GLN A 278 -7.64 18.30 -4.09
C GLN A 278 -7.47 16.89 -3.54
N PHE A 279 -6.28 16.51 -3.04
CA PHE A 279 -6.02 15.18 -2.53
C PHE A 279 -6.81 14.88 -1.24
N PRO A 280 -6.84 15.76 -0.21
CA PRO A 280 -7.67 15.55 0.98
C PRO A 280 -9.17 15.44 0.63
N LYS A 281 -9.65 16.24 -0.32
CA LYS A 281 -11.04 16.19 -0.79
C LYS A 281 -11.38 14.90 -1.55
N ARG A 282 -10.49 14.39 -2.40
CA ARG A 282 -10.69 13.14 -3.14
C ARG A 282 -10.55 11.91 -2.23
N PHE A 283 -9.62 11.95 -1.28
CA PHE A 283 -9.43 10.92 -0.26
C PHE A 283 -10.60 10.86 0.72
N LEU A 284 -11.04 11.99 1.28
CA LEU A 284 -12.26 12.05 2.10
C LEU A 284 -13.48 11.55 1.33
N ARG A 285 -13.57 11.80 0.01
CA ARG A 285 -14.63 11.22 -0.83
C ARG A 285 -14.44 9.72 -1.09
N ALA A 286 -13.22 9.20 -1.17
CA ALA A 286 -12.98 7.77 -1.34
C ALA A 286 -13.27 6.99 -0.05
N CYS A 287 -12.83 7.50 1.10
CA CYS A 287 -13.01 6.89 2.43
C CYS A 287 -14.43 7.14 3.00
N PHE A 288 -14.98 8.35 2.83
CA PHE A 288 -16.26 8.77 3.43
C PHE A 288 -17.31 9.23 2.42
N GLY A 289 -17.02 9.21 1.12
CA GLY A 289 -18.06 9.44 0.11
C GLY A 289 -19.06 8.30 0.14
N LYS A 290 -20.34 8.67 0.09
CA LYS A 290 -21.46 7.74 0.00
C LYS A 290 -21.19 6.76 -1.15
N GLY A 291 -21.28 5.46 -0.87
CA GLY A 291 -21.36 4.45 -1.93
C GLY A 291 -22.53 4.76 -2.86
N GLU A 292 -22.53 4.20 -4.05
CA GLU A 292 -23.69 4.34 -4.92
C GLU A 292 -24.90 3.66 -4.24
N GLU A 293 -26.00 4.39 -4.08
CA GLU A 293 -27.28 3.80 -3.64
C GLU A 293 -27.90 3.10 -4.85
N ALA A 294 -27.36 1.92 -5.17
CA ALA A 294 -27.87 1.04 -6.21
C ALA A 294 -28.14 -0.36 -5.63
N PRO A 295 -29.19 -1.06 -6.08
CA PRO A 295 -29.44 -2.43 -5.66
C PRO A 295 -28.32 -3.34 -6.17
N VAL A 296 -27.99 -4.39 -5.41
CA VAL A 296 -26.98 -5.39 -5.81
C VAL A 296 -27.28 -6.09 -7.14
N SER A 297 -28.53 -6.06 -7.59
CA SER A 297 -28.95 -6.54 -8.91
C SER A 297 -28.39 -5.70 -10.07
N ALA A 298 -27.94 -4.47 -9.81
CA ALA A 298 -27.32 -3.60 -10.79
C ALA A 298 -25.85 -3.95 -11.11
N VAL A 299 -25.23 -4.85 -10.31
CA VAL A 299 -23.89 -5.37 -10.59
C VAL A 299 -24.02 -6.50 -11.61
N ALA A 300 -23.64 -6.22 -12.86
CA ALA A 300 -23.63 -7.21 -13.92
C ALA A 300 -22.52 -8.27 -13.70
N ARG A 301 -22.62 -9.40 -14.41
CA ARG A 301 -21.58 -10.44 -14.42
C ARG A 301 -20.25 -9.83 -14.87
N GLY A 302 -19.18 -10.09 -14.11
CA GLY A 302 -17.85 -9.53 -14.34
C GLY A 302 -17.70 -8.06 -13.92
N GLU A 303 -18.73 -7.46 -13.32
CA GLU A 303 -18.69 -6.09 -12.82
C GLU A 303 -18.39 -6.07 -11.31
N ALA A 304 -17.68 -5.03 -10.88
CA ALA A 304 -17.49 -4.69 -9.47
C ALA A 304 -17.95 -3.26 -9.21
N ARG A 305 -18.61 -3.04 -8.07
CA ARG A 305 -19.10 -1.73 -7.60
C ARG A 305 -18.84 -1.55 -6.11
N ILE A 306 -18.88 -0.31 -5.65
CA ILE A 306 -18.93 0.00 -4.22
C ILE A 306 -20.33 0.48 -3.87
N LEU A 307 -21.06 -0.32 -3.10
CA LEU A 307 -22.47 -0.10 -2.76
C LEU A 307 -22.64 0.19 -1.27
N GLN A 308 -23.72 0.89 -0.92
CA GLN A 308 -24.17 0.98 0.46
C GLN A 308 -25.11 -0.19 0.77
N LEU A 309 -24.67 -1.17 1.56
CA LEU A 309 -25.45 -2.33 1.97
C LEU A 309 -25.73 -2.28 3.47
N GLY A 310 -27.00 -2.23 3.86
CA GLY A 310 -27.38 -2.26 5.29
C GLY A 310 -26.85 -1.10 6.13
N GLY A 311 -26.57 0.06 5.51
CA GLY A 311 -25.98 1.22 6.18
C GLY A 311 -24.45 1.28 6.14
N GLU A 312 -23.79 0.24 5.63
CA GLU A 312 -22.33 0.15 5.53
C GLU A 312 -21.86 0.14 4.07
N LYS A 313 -20.62 0.57 3.83
CA LYS A 313 -20.00 0.55 2.50
C LYS A 313 -19.45 -0.85 2.26
N ALA A 314 -19.75 -1.44 1.11
CA ALA A 314 -19.24 -2.75 0.69
C ALA A 314 -18.71 -2.69 -0.74
N GLY A 315 -17.55 -3.30 -0.99
CA GLY A 315 -17.16 -3.67 -2.35
C GLY A 315 -17.97 -4.89 -2.75
N VAL A 316 -18.60 -4.87 -3.92
CA VAL A 316 -19.47 -5.95 -4.40
C VAL A 316 -19.05 -6.30 -5.81
N TYR A 317 -18.83 -7.57 -6.11
CA TYR A 317 -18.57 -8.03 -7.48
C TYR A 317 -19.39 -9.26 -7.80
N ARG A 318 -19.71 -9.45 -9.07
CA ARG A 318 -20.37 -10.67 -9.55
C ARG A 318 -19.38 -11.47 -10.39
N ASP A 319 -19.10 -12.71 -9.97
CA ASP A 319 -18.20 -13.59 -10.70
C ASP A 319 -18.80 -14.08 -12.01
N ASP A 320 -18.02 -14.88 -12.74
CA ASP A 320 -18.45 -15.47 -14.00
C ASP A 320 -19.56 -16.51 -13.81
N GLU A 321 -19.67 -17.15 -12.67
CA GLU A 321 -20.78 -18.06 -12.35
C GLU A 321 -22.07 -17.29 -12.07
N GLY A 322 -21.99 -15.96 -11.95
CA GLY A 322 -23.10 -15.08 -11.63
C GLY A 322 -23.34 -14.95 -10.12
N GLU A 323 -22.49 -15.54 -9.28
CA GLU A 323 -22.55 -15.39 -7.83
C GLU A 323 -22.05 -14.01 -7.41
N LEU A 324 -22.74 -13.45 -6.41
CA LEU A 324 -22.46 -12.13 -5.89
C LEU A 324 -21.61 -12.24 -4.64
N HIS A 325 -20.48 -11.57 -4.63
CA HIS A 325 -19.55 -11.51 -3.52
C HIS A 325 -19.53 -10.12 -2.92
N ALA A 326 -19.49 -10.03 -1.59
CA ALA A 326 -19.30 -8.78 -0.86
C ALA A 326 -17.99 -8.83 -0.08
N VAL A 327 -17.19 -7.78 -0.21
CA VAL A 327 -15.89 -7.62 0.45
C VAL A 327 -15.86 -6.30 1.21
N SER A 328 -15.09 -6.27 2.30
CA SER A 328 -14.79 -5.02 3.01
C SER A 328 -14.10 -4.04 2.05
N PRO A 329 -14.58 -2.79 1.92
CA PRO A 329 -13.87 -1.74 1.21
C PRO A 329 -12.81 -1.07 2.11
N VAL A 330 -12.77 -1.44 3.39
CA VAL A 330 -11.74 -1.03 4.35
C VAL A 330 -10.56 -1.98 4.19
N CYS A 331 -9.35 -1.41 4.19
CA CYS A 331 -8.09 -2.12 4.08
C CYS A 331 -8.04 -3.35 5.01
N THR A 332 -7.55 -4.48 4.49
CA THR A 332 -7.57 -5.80 5.15
C THR A 332 -6.63 -5.93 6.35
N HIS A 333 -5.83 -4.90 6.67
CA HIS A 333 -4.95 -4.85 7.84
C HIS A 333 -5.72 -4.57 9.15
N MET A 334 -6.59 -5.50 9.55
CA MET A 334 -7.26 -5.51 10.85
C MET A 334 -7.95 -4.20 11.27
N GLY A 335 -8.54 -3.48 10.31
CA GLY A 335 -9.26 -2.23 10.57
C GLY A 335 -8.37 -0.99 10.67
N CYS A 336 -7.15 -1.02 10.12
CA CYS A 336 -6.32 0.17 9.97
C CYS A 336 -7.05 1.20 9.08
N LEU A 337 -7.66 2.20 9.72
CA LEU A 337 -8.09 3.42 9.05
C LEU A 337 -6.87 4.34 9.04
N GLY A 338 -6.07 4.25 7.98
CA GLY A 338 -5.05 5.26 7.70
C GLY A 338 -5.75 6.60 7.53
N THR A 339 -5.83 7.40 8.60
CA THR A 339 -6.19 8.80 8.48
C THR A 339 -4.88 9.49 8.14
N GLY A 340 -4.75 10.08 6.95
CA GLY A 340 -3.56 10.81 6.49
C GLY A 340 -3.26 12.08 7.30
N THR A 341 -3.51 12.06 8.61
CA THR A 341 -3.23 13.06 9.64
C THR A 341 -2.30 12.50 10.72
N GLY A 342 -1.68 11.33 10.52
CA GLY A 342 -0.73 10.74 11.48
C GLY A 342 -1.35 10.28 12.80
N ARG A 343 -2.64 9.89 12.80
CA ARG A 343 -3.31 9.28 13.97
C ARG A 343 -4.20 8.13 13.56
N ALA A 344 -3.83 6.91 13.92
CA ALA A 344 -4.73 5.77 13.81
C ALA A 344 -5.85 5.90 14.86
N HIS A 345 -7.11 5.87 14.44
CA HIS A 345 -8.25 5.67 15.33
C HIS A 345 -8.81 4.27 15.10
N VAL A 346 -8.78 3.44 16.14
CA VAL A 346 -9.24 2.05 16.12
C VAL A 346 -10.78 2.02 16.17
N GLY A 347 -11.41 1.64 15.06
CA GLY A 347 -12.81 1.20 15.06
C GLY A 347 -12.91 -0.26 15.52
N LEU A 348 -13.94 -0.58 16.32
CA LEU A 348 -14.26 -1.94 16.75
C LEU A 348 -14.55 -2.87 15.54
N PRO A 349 -14.22 -4.18 15.62
CA PRO A 349 -14.47 -5.11 14.52
C PRO A 349 -15.97 -5.28 14.25
N LEU A 350 -16.36 -5.21 12.98
CA LEU A 350 -17.73 -5.44 12.53
C LEU A 350 -18.04 -6.96 12.46
N PRO A 351 -19.27 -7.40 12.80
CA PRO A 351 -19.67 -8.79 12.66
C PRO A 351 -19.77 -9.20 11.18
N ARG A 352 -19.42 -10.45 10.86
CA ARG A 352 -19.52 -11.03 9.51
C ARG A 352 -20.97 -10.99 9.01
N LEU A 353 -21.25 -10.20 7.96
CA LEU A 353 -22.51 -10.31 7.20
C LEU A 353 -22.44 -11.53 6.27
N ALA A 354 -23.21 -12.57 6.58
CA ALA A 354 -23.51 -13.65 5.64
C ALA A 354 -24.86 -13.39 4.97
N LEU A 355 -24.88 -13.09 3.67
CA LEU A 355 -26.11 -13.03 2.88
C LEU A 355 -26.37 -14.41 2.29
N ARG A 356 -27.41 -15.10 2.77
CA ARG A 356 -27.90 -16.35 2.14
C ARG A 356 -29.03 -16.04 1.15
N PRO A 357 -29.04 -16.63 -0.06
CA PRO A 357 -30.19 -16.53 -0.95
C PRO A 357 -31.40 -17.28 -0.37
N ARG A 358 -32.60 -16.70 -0.54
CA ARG A 358 -33.87 -17.37 -0.18
C ARG A 358 -34.09 -18.58 -1.08
N ARG A 359 -34.54 -19.70 -0.50
CA ARG A 359 -35.04 -20.86 -1.24
C ARG A 359 -36.26 -20.48 -2.10
N PRO A 360 -36.43 -21.07 -3.30
CA PRO A 360 -37.50 -20.70 -4.21
C PRO A 360 -38.84 -21.28 -3.73
N GLY A 361 -39.82 -20.41 -3.48
CA GLY A 361 -41.20 -20.83 -3.19
C GLY A 361 -42.12 -19.68 -2.76
N ALA A 362 -43.18 -19.48 -3.53
CA ALA A 362 -44.34 -18.59 -3.35
C ALA A 362 -44.20 -17.11 -3.79
N GLN A 363 -44.82 -16.83 -4.95
CA GLN A 363 -45.19 -15.50 -5.45
C GLN A 363 -46.23 -14.82 -4.54
N ARG A 364 -46.03 -13.54 -4.19
CA ARG A 364 -46.86 -12.39 -4.63
C ARG A 364 -46.48 -11.07 -3.92
N SER A 365 -46.49 -10.02 -4.73
CA SER A 365 -46.60 -8.57 -4.45
C SER A 365 -45.55 -7.88 -3.57
N GLY A 366 -44.56 -7.27 -4.24
CA GLY A 366 -44.32 -5.81 -4.17
C GLY A 366 -43.96 -5.18 -2.82
N GLN A 367 -42.77 -5.50 -2.30
CA GLN A 367 -41.87 -4.61 -1.54
C GLN A 367 -40.65 -5.45 -1.13
N GLU A 368 -39.54 -5.36 -1.87
CA GLU A 368 -38.30 -6.08 -1.56
C GLU A 368 -37.51 -5.35 -0.47
N GLY A 369 -37.78 -5.69 0.79
CA GLY A 369 -36.96 -5.32 1.93
C GLY A 369 -36.09 -6.50 2.38
N LEU A 370 -34.77 -6.41 2.21
CA LEU A 370 -33.80 -7.25 2.91
C LEU A 370 -33.68 -6.72 4.36
N ARG A 371 -34.16 -7.49 5.34
CA ARG A 371 -33.85 -7.22 6.76
C ARG A 371 -32.61 -8.02 7.18
N PRO A 372 -31.59 -7.38 7.77
CA PRO A 372 -30.52 -8.11 8.44
C PRO A 372 -31.10 -8.87 9.64
N GLN A 373 -30.83 -10.17 9.74
CA GLN A 373 -31.06 -10.92 10.97
C GLN A 373 -29.72 -11.13 11.67
N LEU A 374 -29.63 -10.64 12.90
CA LEU A 374 -28.57 -10.99 13.84
C LEU A 374 -28.71 -12.49 14.14
N VAL A 375 -27.66 -13.27 13.91
CA VAL A 375 -27.60 -14.67 14.34
C VAL A 375 -27.18 -14.67 15.81
N PRO A 376 -28.01 -15.12 16.76
CA PRO A 376 -27.57 -15.28 18.14
C PRO A 376 -26.61 -16.47 18.21
N GLU A 377 -25.47 -16.28 18.87
CA GLU A 377 -24.60 -17.38 19.28
C GLU A 377 -25.40 -18.35 20.16
N THR A 378 -25.72 -19.51 19.61
CA THR A 378 -26.25 -20.60 20.42
C THR A 378 -25.09 -21.29 21.11
N ARG A 379 -24.90 -20.96 22.40
CA ARG A 379 -24.25 -21.87 23.35
C ARG A 379 -25.00 -23.21 23.30
N ARG A 380 -24.31 -24.29 22.97
CA ARG A 380 -24.68 -25.64 23.41
C ARG A 380 -23.43 -26.35 23.92
N GLY A 381 -23.39 -26.51 25.24
CA GLY A 381 -22.57 -27.51 25.89
C GLY A 381 -23.26 -28.88 25.90
N ALA A 382 -22.44 -29.88 26.24
CA ALA A 382 -22.75 -31.20 26.80
C ALA A 382 -23.76 -32.09 26.04
N ALA A 383 -23.22 -33.05 25.29
CA ALA A 383 -23.32 -34.49 25.60
C ALA A 383 -22.18 -35.22 24.87
#